data_AF-A0A540KZF9-F1
#
_entry.id   AF-A0A540KZF9-F1
#
_cell.length_a   1.000
_cell.length_b   1.000
_cell.length_c   1.000
_cell.angle_alpha   90.00
_cell.angle_beta   90.00
_cell.angle_gamma   90.00
#
_symmetry.space_group_name_H-M   'P 1'
#
loop_
_entity.id
_entity.type
_entity.pdbx_description
1 polymer ?
#
loop_
_entity_poly.entity_id
_entity_poly.type
_entity_poly.pdbx_seq_one_letter_code
_entity_poly.pdbx_strand_id
1 'polypeptide(L)'
;MPISECAKKPAAGARKEDIPFIKCQVCEKLAVQLHQQVEKKRAEIAPKKISEYQIIEISENVCNLKKQEADWILQIDIVEKGDKLELVDQGSEGQCNSECKTIERACQEVLGYSDTDVAEYLYTSKPDLGSLVNYLCKDLTKACSTKPPPVPKNRIPGEAFVAKSEKEAEMEKMMKSMEGMPGAPGMKMYSRDDLMNMNNFGGDDGDDEDDDDDETRLPSNLGKIMREKESAKNDLKQKITTGIAKTRETLKKHANKVSNWVRQTWRGLKNPASKKSTKGNKAEL
;
A
#
# COMPACT_ATOMS: atom_id res chain seq x y z
N MET A 1 8.55 -8.87 43.00
CA MET A 1 9.09 -8.47 41.69
C MET A 1 8.60 -9.47 40.66
N PRO A 2 7.79 -9.08 39.67
CA PRO A 2 7.53 -9.95 38.52
C PRO A 2 8.54 -9.61 37.43
N ILE A 3 9.26 -10.63 36.98
CA ILE A 3 10.17 -10.59 35.85
C ILE A 3 9.28 -10.47 34.60
N SER A 4 9.28 -9.29 33.99
CA SER A 4 8.64 -9.07 32.70
C SER A 4 9.48 -9.77 31.64
N GLU A 5 9.19 -11.04 31.38
CA GLU A 5 9.66 -11.73 30.19
C GLU A 5 9.02 -11.07 28.96
N CYS A 6 9.68 -10.04 28.43
CA CYS A 6 9.51 -9.64 27.05
C CYS A 6 10.05 -10.79 26.18
N ALA A 7 9.24 -11.82 26.00
CA ALA A 7 9.49 -12.85 25.00
C ALA A 7 9.60 -12.12 23.65
N LYS A 8 10.84 -11.98 23.15
CA LYS A 8 11.09 -11.63 21.75
C LYS A 8 10.31 -12.66 20.94
N LYS A 9 9.17 -12.24 20.35
CA LYS A 9 8.48 -13.04 19.34
C LYS A 9 9.56 -13.48 18.33
N PRO A 10 9.74 -14.79 18.09
CA PRO A 10 10.69 -15.23 17.08
C PRO A 10 10.32 -14.52 15.78
N ALA A 11 11.32 -13.95 15.10
CA ALA A 11 11.12 -13.36 13.78
C ALA A 11 10.52 -14.46 12.91
N ALA A 12 9.22 -14.34 12.62
CA ALA A 12 8.46 -15.40 12.02
C ALA A 12 8.96 -15.59 10.59
N GLY A 13 9.56 -16.75 10.31
CA GLY A 13 10.06 -17.10 8.99
C GLY A 13 8.93 -17.30 7.98
N ALA A 14 9.26 -17.23 6.70
CA ALA A 14 8.32 -17.55 5.62
C ALA A 14 7.92 -19.03 5.66
N ARG A 15 6.62 -19.32 5.52
CA ARG A 15 6.05 -20.66 5.36
C ARG A 15 6.17 -21.09 3.89
N LYS A 16 7.27 -21.76 3.56
CA LYS A 16 7.58 -22.14 2.17
C LYS A 16 6.55 -23.11 1.58
N GLU A 17 5.92 -23.90 2.43
CA GLU A 17 4.83 -24.82 2.12
C GLU A 17 3.60 -24.10 1.53
N ASP A 18 3.41 -22.82 1.85
CA ASP A 18 2.23 -22.08 1.41
C ASP A 18 2.38 -21.45 0.02
N ILE A 19 3.63 -21.28 -0.43
CA ILE A 19 3.99 -20.61 -1.69
C ILE A 19 3.26 -21.22 -2.90
N PRO A 20 3.19 -22.55 -3.09
CA PRO A 20 2.50 -23.15 -4.24
C PRO A 20 1.00 -22.80 -4.33
N PHE A 21 0.36 -22.48 -3.20
CA PHE A 21 -1.07 -22.13 -3.16
C PHE A 21 -1.33 -20.66 -3.51
N ILE A 22 -0.37 -19.77 -3.20
CA ILE A 22 -0.55 -18.32 -3.35
C ILE A 22 0.24 -17.72 -4.52
N LYS A 23 1.20 -18.44 -5.12
CA LYS A 23 2.15 -17.90 -6.12
C LYS A 23 1.48 -17.11 -7.25
N CYS A 24 0.40 -17.64 -7.84
CA CYS A 24 -0.32 -16.93 -8.90
C CYS A 24 -1.01 -15.65 -8.39
N GLN A 25 -1.66 -15.70 -7.23
CA GLN A 25 -2.30 -14.53 -6.63
C GLN A 25 -1.27 -13.44 -6.27
N VAL A 26 -0.11 -13.84 -5.75
CA VAL A 26 1.01 -12.92 -5.49
C VAL A 26 1.47 -12.26 -6.79
N CYS A 27 1.59 -13.02 -7.88
CA CYS A 27 1.96 -12.46 -9.17
C CYS A 27 0.94 -11.43 -9.70
N GLU A 28 -0.35 -11.74 -9.61
CA GLU A 28 -1.41 -10.83 -10.06
C GLU A 28 -1.41 -9.53 -9.23
N LYS A 29 -1.28 -9.63 -7.90
CA LYS A 29 -1.15 -8.48 -7.00
C LYS A 29 0.11 -7.68 -7.29
N LEU A 30 1.23 -8.35 -7.51
CA LEU A 30 2.50 -7.73 -7.86
C LEU A 30 2.39 -6.91 -9.16
N ALA A 31 1.78 -7.46 -10.21
CA ALA A 31 1.57 -6.73 -11.47
C ALA A 31 0.73 -5.46 -11.25
N VAL A 32 -0.33 -5.54 -10.42
CA VAL A 32 -1.12 -4.37 -10.03
C VAL A 32 -0.25 -3.32 -9.35
N GLN A 33 0.60 -3.73 -8.42
CA GLN A 33 1.45 -2.81 -7.65
C GLN A 33 2.53 -2.15 -8.51
N LEU A 34 3.19 -2.91 -9.39
CA LEU A 34 4.14 -2.37 -10.35
C LEU A 34 3.49 -1.30 -11.24
N HIS A 35 2.34 -1.62 -11.85
CA HIS A 35 1.62 -0.67 -12.70
C HIS A 35 1.22 0.59 -11.91
N GLN A 36 0.65 0.43 -10.72
CA GLN A 36 0.20 1.57 -9.90
C GLN A 36 1.35 2.45 -9.44
N GLN A 37 2.47 1.88 -9.00
CA GLN A 37 3.62 2.64 -8.51
C GLN A 37 4.32 3.38 -9.65
N VAL A 38 4.46 2.76 -10.82
CA VAL A 38 4.99 3.42 -12.02
C VAL A 38 4.10 4.60 -12.44
N GLU A 39 2.77 4.40 -12.52
CA GLU A 39 1.85 5.48 -12.89
C GLU A 39 1.81 6.61 -11.85
N LYS A 40 1.87 6.26 -10.57
CA LYS A 40 1.99 7.24 -9.48
C LYS A 40 3.27 8.06 -9.64
N LYS A 41 4.41 7.41 -9.89
CA LYS A 41 5.69 8.10 -10.09
C LYS A 41 5.66 8.99 -11.34
N ARG A 42 5.07 8.53 -12.45
CA ARG A 42 4.84 9.33 -13.66
C ARG A 42 4.04 10.61 -13.36
N ALA A 43 3.00 10.49 -12.56
CA ALA A 43 2.16 11.64 -12.16
C ALA A 43 2.91 12.62 -11.24
N GLU A 44 3.73 12.13 -10.32
CA GLU A 44 4.49 12.96 -9.36
C GLU A 44 5.57 13.81 -10.03
N ILE A 45 6.24 13.29 -11.05
CA ILE A 45 7.35 13.99 -11.72
C ILE A 45 6.91 14.76 -12.98
N ALA A 46 5.64 14.70 -13.34
CA ALA A 46 5.10 15.40 -14.51
C ALA A 46 5.42 16.92 -14.43
N PRO A 47 5.85 17.55 -15.53
CA PRO A 47 5.88 17.07 -16.92
C PRO A 47 7.14 16.28 -17.33
N LYS A 48 8.08 16.03 -16.40
CA LYS A 48 9.28 15.24 -16.72
C LYS A 48 8.89 13.79 -17.00
N LYS A 49 9.63 13.15 -17.91
CA LYS A 49 9.44 11.73 -18.20
C LYS A 49 10.13 10.90 -17.13
N ILE A 50 9.47 9.82 -16.70
CA ILE A 50 10.08 8.80 -15.86
C ILE A 50 11.24 8.16 -16.62
N SER A 51 12.38 8.02 -15.96
CA SER A 51 13.51 7.29 -16.54
C SER A 51 13.33 5.79 -16.35
N GLU A 52 14.00 5.01 -17.20
CA GLU A 52 14.07 3.55 -17.05
C GLU A 52 14.63 3.16 -15.68
N TYR A 53 15.69 3.84 -15.22
CA TYR A 53 16.29 3.64 -13.90
C TYR A 53 15.26 3.75 -12.76
N GLN A 54 14.33 4.71 -12.83
CA GLN A 54 13.28 4.85 -11.82
C GLN A 54 12.28 3.70 -11.83
N ILE A 55 12.05 3.07 -12.99
CA ILE A 55 11.18 1.89 -13.11
C ILE A 55 11.91 0.64 -12.62
N ILE A 56 13.21 0.51 -12.89
CA ILE A 56 14.07 -0.55 -12.36
C ILE A 56 14.06 -0.48 -10.82
N GLU A 57 14.27 0.70 -10.24
CA GLU A 57 14.25 0.89 -8.78
C GLU A 57 12.90 0.46 -8.16
N ILE A 58 11.77 0.78 -8.81
CA ILE A 58 10.46 0.30 -8.36
C ILE A 58 10.39 -1.24 -8.45
N SER A 59 10.87 -1.81 -9.54
CA SER A 59 10.79 -3.26 -9.80
C SER A 59 11.68 -4.07 -8.85
N GLU A 60 12.86 -3.59 -8.50
CA GLU A 60 13.76 -4.23 -7.54
C GLU A 60 13.20 -4.17 -6.10
N ASN A 61 12.51 -3.08 -5.74
CA ASN A 61 12.11 -2.81 -4.37
C ASN A 61 10.67 -3.24 -4.03
N VAL A 62 9.80 -3.52 -5.02
CA VAL A 62 8.38 -3.89 -4.82
C VAL A 62 8.18 -5.15 -3.98
N CYS A 63 9.18 -6.03 -3.91
CA CYS A 63 9.18 -7.24 -3.09
C CYS A 63 10.07 -7.13 -1.83
N ASN A 64 10.61 -5.96 -1.49
CA ASN A 64 11.55 -5.78 -0.38
C ASN A 64 10.87 -5.07 0.80
N LEU A 65 10.53 -5.79 1.88
CA LEU A 65 9.78 -5.21 3.01
C LEU A 65 10.47 -4.04 3.72
N LYS A 66 11.77 -3.82 3.50
CA LYS A 66 12.51 -2.65 4.01
C LYS A 66 12.25 -1.38 3.20
N LYS A 67 11.56 -1.51 2.07
CA LYS A 67 11.31 -0.45 1.11
C LYS A 67 9.82 -0.14 1.06
N GLN A 68 9.50 1.12 0.75
CA GLN A 68 8.13 1.60 0.74
C GLN A 68 7.32 0.96 -0.41
N GLU A 69 8.02 0.60 -1.49
CA GLU A 69 7.50 -0.08 -2.65
C GLU A 69 6.88 -1.45 -2.29
N ALA A 70 7.25 -2.05 -1.15
CA ALA A 70 6.70 -3.33 -0.67
C ALA A 70 5.64 -3.18 0.43
N ASP A 71 5.23 -1.96 0.80
CA ASP A 71 4.23 -1.75 1.87
C ASP A 71 2.89 -2.41 1.57
N TRP A 72 2.58 -2.66 0.28
CA TRP A 72 1.39 -3.41 -0.13
C TRP A 72 1.33 -4.82 0.45
N ILE A 73 2.48 -5.45 0.73
CA ILE A 73 2.54 -6.79 1.33
C ILE A 73 2.01 -6.74 2.77
N LEU A 74 2.24 -5.64 3.49
CA LEU A 74 1.82 -5.46 4.87
C LEU A 74 0.29 -5.29 5.00
N GLN A 75 -0.40 -5.02 3.89
CA GLN A 75 -1.86 -4.85 3.87
C GLN A 75 -2.60 -6.15 3.55
N ILE A 76 -1.88 -7.22 3.26
CA ILE A 76 -2.45 -8.50 2.82
C ILE A 76 -2.37 -9.54 3.94
N ASP A 77 -3.47 -10.26 4.09
CA ASP A 77 -3.63 -11.41 4.97
C ASP A 77 -3.90 -12.68 4.14
N ILE A 78 -3.36 -13.82 4.56
CA ILE A 78 -3.58 -15.13 3.91
C ILE A 78 -4.74 -15.85 4.59
N VAL A 79 -5.93 -15.73 4.01
CA VAL A 79 -7.16 -16.30 4.58
C VAL A 79 -7.44 -17.68 3.99
N GLU A 80 -7.79 -18.63 4.85
CA GLU A 80 -8.30 -19.94 4.43
C GLU A 80 -9.78 -19.83 4.02
N LYS A 81 -10.08 -20.16 2.75
CA LYS A 81 -11.45 -20.29 2.24
C LYS A 81 -11.67 -21.69 1.70
N GLY A 82 -12.17 -22.57 2.57
CA GLY A 82 -12.45 -23.96 2.21
C GLY A 82 -11.16 -24.72 1.90
N ASP A 83 -10.98 -25.11 0.64
CA ASP A 83 -9.81 -25.84 0.15
C ASP A 83 -8.74 -24.95 -0.51
N LYS A 84 -8.83 -23.62 -0.33
CA LYS A 84 -7.92 -22.63 -0.96
C LYS A 84 -7.41 -21.60 0.04
N LEU A 85 -6.22 -21.08 -0.22
CA LEU A 85 -5.70 -19.86 0.39
C LEU A 85 -6.04 -18.68 -0.51
N GLU A 86 -6.52 -17.58 0.06
CA GLU A 86 -6.79 -16.34 -0.65
C GLU A 86 -6.06 -15.18 -0.01
N LEU A 87 -5.49 -14.31 -0.85
CA LEU A 87 -4.87 -13.06 -0.43
C LEU A 87 -5.94 -11.98 -0.29
N VAL A 88 -6.22 -11.57 0.96
CA VAL A 88 -7.24 -10.57 1.27
C VAL A 88 -6.58 -9.27 1.70
N ASP A 89 -6.97 -8.17 1.06
CA ASP A 89 -6.54 -6.83 1.42
C ASP A 89 -7.37 -6.32 2.61
N GLN A 90 -6.69 -5.96 3.70
CA GLN A 90 -7.28 -5.50 4.95
C GLN A 90 -7.45 -3.97 5.00
N GLY A 91 -6.94 -3.22 4.01
CA GLY A 91 -7.05 -1.76 3.91
C GLY A 91 -6.23 -0.96 4.94
N SER A 92 -5.42 -1.63 5.76
CA SER A 92 -4.50 -1.02 6.73
C SER A 92 -3.21 -1.84 6.80
N GLU A 93 -2.09 -1.23 7.16
CA GLU A 93 -0.83 -1.96 7.32
C GLU A 93 -0.83 -2.77 8.62
N GLY A 94 -0.51 -4.06 8.52
CA GLY A 94 -0.42 -4.98 9.64
C GLY A 94 0.99 -5.22 10.15
N GLN A 95 1.09 -5.78 11.35
CA GLN A 95 2.34 -6.30 11.90
C GLN A 95 2.83 -7.45 11.01
N CYS A 96 4.08 -7.36 10.58
CA CYS A 96 4.66 -8.35 9.69
C CYS A 96 4.97 -9.64 10.46
N ASN A 97 4.22 -10.70 10.14
CA ASN A 97 4.29 -12.03 10.75
C ASN A 97 4.80 -13.08 9.73
N SER A 98 4.55 -14.38 9.95
CA SER A 98 4.97 -15.41 8.97
C SER A 98 4.31 -15.26 7.59
N GLU A 99 3.12 -14.64 7.52
CA GLU A 99 2.36 -14.48 6.28
C GLU A 99 2.93 -13.39 5.37
N CYS A 100 3.24 -12.20 5.91
CA CYS A 100 3.91 -11.16 5.14
C CYS A 100 5.24 -11.68 4.57
N LYS A 101 5.97 -12.51 5.34
CA LYS A 101 7.24 -13.11 4.92
C LYS A 101 7.04 -14.18 3.86
N THR A 102 5.93 -14.89 3.92
CA THR A 102 5.53 -15.85 2.88
C THR A 102 5.19 -15.15 1.57
N ILE A 103 4.46 -14.03 1.63
CA ILE A 103 4.17 -13.19 0.46
C ILE A 103 5.44 -12.56 -0.10
N GLU A 104 6.30 -11.98 0.76
CA GLU A 104 7.63 -11.46 0.37
C GLU A 104 8.43 -12.53 -0.38
N ARG A 105 8.50 -13.74 0.18
CA ARG A 105 9.24 -14.85 -0.44
C ARG A 105 8.64 -15.26 -1.79
N ALA A 106 7.31 -15.40 -1.87
CA ALA A 106 6.62 -15.72 -3.11
C ALA A 106 6.81 -14.62 -4.17
N CYS A 107 6.82 -13.35 -3.75
CA CYS A 107 7.08 -12.19 -4.61
C CYS A 107 8.48 -12.26 -5.21
N GLN A 108 9.49 -12.52 -4.38
CA GLN A 108 10.88 -12.70 -4.80
C GLN A 108 11.05 -13.89 -5.74
N GLU A 109 10.31 -14.99 -5.54
CA GLU A 109 10.33 -16.15 -6.45
C GLU A 109 9.64 -15.90 -7.79
N VAL A 110 8.74 -14.91 -7.87
CA VAL A 110 8.10 -14.48 -9.12
C VAL A 110 8.97 -13.47 -9.84
N LEU A 111 9.42 -12.43 -9.15
CA LEU A 111 10.06 -11.27 -9.79
C LEU A 111 11.58 -11.29 -9.78
N GLY A 112 12.22 -11.99 -8.85
CA GLY A 112 13.65 -11.77 -8.53
C GLY A 112 14.65 -11.99 -9.67
N TYR A 113 14.29 -12.75 -10.72
CA TYR A 113 15.12 -12.91 -11.93
C TYR A 113 14.55 -12.19 -13.16
N SER A 114 13.39 -11.55 -13.02
CA SER A 114 12.59 -10.97 -14.09
C SER A 114 12.32 -9.48 -13.88
N ASP A 115 12.87 -8.90 -12.81
CA ASP A 115 12.73 -7.49 -12.44
C ASP A 115 13.17 -6.54 -13.56
N THR A 116 14.33 -6.82 -14.15
CA THR A 116 14.89 -6.09 -15.29
C THR A 116 14.03 -6.21 -16.55
N ASP A 117 13.65 -7.43 -16.94
CA ASP A 117 12.76 -7.68 -18.10
C ASP A 117 11.39 -7.00 -17.95
N VAL A 118 10.87 -6.98 -16.72
CA VAL A 118 9.59 -6.34 -16.40
C VAL A 118 9.72 -4.82 -16.42
N ALA A 119 10.82 -4.29 -15.89
CA ALA A 119 11.12 -2.86 -15.94
C ALA A 119 11.26 -2.37 -17.39
N GLU A 120 11.96 -3.12 -18.24
CA GLU A 120 12.09 -2.84 -19.68
C GLU A 120 10.71 -2.81 -20.34
N TYR A 121 9.87 -3.81 -20.09
CA TYR A 121 8.53 -3.89 -20.67
C TYR A 121 7.63 -2.71 -20.23
N LEU A 122 7.68 -2.35 -18.94
CA LEU A 122 6.98 -1.19 -18.38
C LEU A 122 7.45 0.14 -18.97
N TYR A 123 8.75 0.27 -19.25
CA TYR A 123 9.34 1.48 -19.80
C TYR A 123 9.01 1.64 -21.30
N THR A 124 9.24 0.59 -22.09
CA THR A 124 9.15 0.60 -23.55
C THR A 124 7.71 0.52 -24.05
N SER A 125 6.96 -0.48 -23.56
CA SER A 125 5.64 -0.85 -24.09
C SER A 125 4.51 -0.10 -23.41
N LYS A 126 4.71 0.37 -22.16
CA LYS A 126 3.69 1.04 -21.34
C LYS A 126 2.37 0.25 -21.34
N PRO A 127 2.42 -1.04 -20.95
CA PRO A 127 1.28 -1.92 -21.03
C PRO A 127 0.12 -1.44 -20.14
N ASP A 128 -1.11 -1.75 -20.52
CA ASP A 128 -2.22 -1.72 -19.58
C ASP A 128 -2.05 -2.85 -18.54
N LEU A 129 -2.80 -2.73 -17.43
CA LEU A 129 -2.74 -3.70 -16.34
C LEU A 129 -2.96 -5.16 -16.79
N GLY A 130 -3.91 -5.41 -17.70
CA GLY A 130 -4.21 -6.77 -18.15
C GLY A 130 -3.06 -7.36 -18.97
N SER A 131 -2.46 -6.54 -19.84
CA SER A 131 -1.27 -6.92 -20.61
C SER A 131 -0.07 -7.19 -19.71
N LEU A 132 0.14 -6.38 -18.67
CA LEU A 132 1.21 -6.60 -17.69
C LEU A 132 1.02 -7.90 -16.90
N VAL A 133 -0.21 -8.18 -16.43
CA VAL A 133 -0.53 -9.42 -15.71
C VAL A 133 -0.27 -10.64 -16.59
N ASN A 134 -0.71 -10.61 -17.86
CA ASN A 134 -0.47 -11.72 -18.77
C ASN A 134 1.02 -11.94 -19.04
N TYR A 135 1.74 -10.87 -19.37
CA TYR A 135 3.18 -10.92 -19.60
C TYR A 135 3.95 -11.46 -18.38
N LEU A 136 3.75 -10.85 -17.21
CA LEU A 136 4.47 -11.22 -16.00
C LEU A 136 4.08 -12.64 -15.55
N CYS A 137 2.79 -12.92 -15.41
CA CYS A 137 2.33 -14.12 -14.68
C CYS A 137 2.16 -15.37 -15.54
N LYS A 138 1.96 -15.24 -16.86
CA LYS A 138 1.78 -16.38 -17.76
C LYS A 138 3.00 -16.60 -18.65
N ASP A 139 3.50 -15.54 -19.27
CA ASP A 139 4.53 -15.67 -20.30
C ASP A 139 5.93 -15.75 -19.69
N LEU A 140 6.27 -14.79 -18.84
CA LEU A 140 7.62 -14.64 -18.27
C LEU A 140 7.87 -15.61 -17.10
N THR A 141 7.09 -15.50 -16.02
CA THR A 141 7.36 -16.24 -14.78
C THR A 141 6.63 -17.57 -14.69
N LYS A 142 5.60 -17.77 -15.53
CA LYS A 142 4.71 -18.94 -15.53
C LYS A 142 4.04 -19.21 -14.17
N ALA A 143 3.99 -18.21 -13.29
CA ALA A 143 3.41 -18.29 -11.94
C ALA A 143 1.93 -18.71 -11.95
N CYS A 144 1.20 -18.34 -13.00
CA CYS A 144 -0.22 -18.65 -13.18
C CYS A 144 -0.50 -19.72 -14.24
N SER A 145 0.52 -20.44 -14.72
CA SER A 145 0.36 -21.47 -15.75
C SER A 145 -0.31 -22.74 -15.22
N THR A 146 -0.17 -23.01 -13.92
CA THR A 146 -0.82 -24.14 -13.24
C THR A 146 -1.81 -23.63 -12.20
N LYS A 147 -2.98 -24.28 -12.10
CA LYS A 147 -3.93 -23.98 -11.03
C LYS A 147 -3.30 -24.34 -9.67
N PRO A 148 -3.47 -23.50 -8.64
CA PRO A 148 -3.01 -23.81 -7.30
C PRO A 148 -3.57 -25.17 -6.81
N PRO A 149 -2.75 -26.01 -6.15
CA PRO A 149 -3.23 -27.25 -5.57
C PRO A 149 -4.23 -27.00 -4.43
N PRO A 150 -5.07 -27.98 -4.05
CA PRO A 150 -5.92 -27.85 -2.88
C PRO A 150 -5.10 -27.82 -1.59
N VAL A 151 -5.52 -27.00 -0.62
CA VAL A 151 -4.86 -26.87 0.69
C VAL A 151 -5.06 -28.14 1.51
N PRO A 152 -4.00 -28.72 2.11
CA PRO A 152 -4.12 -29.87 2.99
C PRO A 152 -4.97 -29.57 4.23
N LYS A 153 -5.90 -30.46 4.59
CA LYS A 153 -6.78 -30.32 5.78
C LYS A 153 -6.03 -30.29 7.12
N ASN A 154 -4.78 -30.76 7.14
CA ASN A 154 -3.93 -30.80 8.33
C ASN A 154 -2.97 -29.59 8.41
N ARG A 155 -3.13 -28.58 7.54
CA ARG A 155 -2.37 -27.33 7.62
C ARG A 155 -2.72 -26.63 8.93
N ILE A 156 -1.71 -26.07 9.59
CA ILE A 156 -1.90 -25.20 10.75
C ILE A 156 -2.25 -23.81 10.22
N PRO A 157 -3.40 -23.22 10.60
CA PRO A 157 -3.77 -21.90 10.16
C PRO A 157 -2.70 -20.84 10.41
N GLY A 158 -2.82 -19.78 9.63
CA GLY A 158 -2.02 -18.58 9.74
C GLY A 158 -2.14 -17.86 11.08
N GLU A 159 -1.23 -16.93 11.33
CA GLU A 159 -1.35 -16.02 12.48
C GLU A 159 -2.35 -14.93 12.10
N ALA A 160 -3.32 -14.61 12.97
CA ALA A 160 -4.30 -13.59 12.65
C ALA A 160 -3.66 -12.23 12.32
N PHE A 161 -4.21 -11.54 11.33
CA PHE A 161 -3.83 -10.17 11.00
C PHE A 161 -3.96 -9.23 12.21
N VAL A 162 -2.88 -8.53 12.53
CA VAL A 162 -2.85 -7.50 13.58
C VAL A 162 -2.55 -6.16 12.91
N ALA A 163 -3.56 -5.30 12.78
CA ALA A 163 -3.38 -3.97 12.24
C ALA A 163 -2.40 -3.16 13.10
N LYS A 164 -1.43 -2.50 12.47
CA LYS A 164 -0.59 -1.50 13.13
C LYS A 164 -1.42 -0.25 13.40
N SER A 165 -1.00 0.50 14.41
CA SER A 165 -1.53 1.86 14.59
C SER A 165 -1.02 2.77 13.47
N GLU A 166 -1.81 3.77 13.06
CA GLU A 166 -1.39 4.74 12.04
C GLU A 166 -0.07 5.43 12.39
N LYS A 167 0.15 5.73 13.68
CA LYS A 167 1.39 6.34 14.17
C LYS A 167 2.60 5.43 13.99
N GLU A 168 2.41 4.12 14.20
CA GLU A 168 3.48 3.13 14.02
C GLU A 168 3.81 2.95 12.54
N ALA A 169 2.80 2.86 11.68
CA ALA A 169 2.98 2.80 10.22
C ALA A 169 3.68 4.06 9.68
N GLU A 170 3.28 5.26 10.11
CA GLU A 170 3.92 6.51 9.71
C GLU A 170 5.38 6.61 10.21
N MET A 171 5.64 6.18 11.44
CA MET A 171 6.99 6.15 12.01
C MET A 171 7.89 5.18 11.25
N GLU A 172 7.40 3.98 10.90
CA GLU A 172 8.18 3.01 10.14
C GLU A 172 8.45 3.49 8.71
N LYS A 173 7.46 4.12 8.07
CA LYS A 173 7.64 4.74 6.76
C LYS A 173 8.70 5.84 6.78
N MET A 174 8.74 6.64 7.85
CA MET A 174 9.80 7.63 8.05
C MET A 174 11.16 6.95 8.17
N MET A 175 11.29 5.89 8.96
CA MET A 175 12.53 5.13 9.10
C MET A 175 13.01 4.53 7.77
N LYS A 176 12.11 3.90 6.99
CA LYS A 176 12.44 3.33 5.67
C LYS A 176 12.97 4.38 4.68
N SER A 177 12.45 5.60 4.74
CA SER A 177 12.93 6.70 3.89
C SER A 177 14.34 7.17 4.25
N MET A 178 14.80 6.93 5.48
CA MET A 178 16.15 7.29 5.94
C MET A 178 17.21 6.26 5.57
N GLU A 179 16.87 4.97 5.49
CA GLU A 179 17.82 3.88 5.20
C GLU A 179 18.40 3.92 3.76
N GLY A 180 17.86 4.75 2.87
CA GLY A 180 18.31 4.90 1.48
C GLY A 180 19.24 6.08 1.21
N MET A 181 19.59 6.90 2.22
CA MET A 181 20.38 8.11 2.01
C MET A 181 21.89 7.82 2.15
N PRO A 182 22.71 7.97 1.09
CA PRO A 182 24.15 7.77 1.19
C PRO A 182 24.78 8.96 1.92
N GLY A 183 25.32 8.73 3.12
CA GLY A 183 26.19 9.67 3.81
C GLY A 183 25.74 10.06 5.22
N ALA A 184 26.34 9.38 6.21
CA ALA A 184 26.98 10.03 7.34
C ALA A 184 27.96 9.01 7.99
N PRO A 185 29.19 8.87 7.47
CA PRO A 185 30.20 8.08 8.17
C PRO A 185 30.49 8.79 9.51
N GLY A 186 30.05 8.22 10.62
CA GLY A 186 30.33 8.72 11.97
C GLY A 186 29.13 8.91 12.90
N MET A 187 27.89 8.78 12.45
CA MET A 187 26.73 8.87 13.34
C MET A 187 26.51 7.53 14.06
N LYS A 188 26.93 7.42 15.32
CA LYS A 188 26.55 6.28 16.19
C LYS A 188 25.02 6.31 16.37
N MET A 189 24.33 5.24 15.98
CA MET A 189 22.93 5.07 16.38
C MET A 189 22.89 4.90 17.90
N TYR A 190 22.39 5.91 18.60
CA TYR A 190 22.11 5.81 20.03
C TYR A 190 20.80 5.01 20.23
N SER A 191 20.82 4.02 21.12
CA SER A 191 19.60 3.31 21.51
C SER A 191 18.70 4.24 22.32
N ARG A 192 17.39 3.94 22.38
CA ARG A 192 16.40 4.68 23.20
C ARG A 192 16.92 4.94 24.62
N ASP A 193 17.61 3.95 25.19
CA ASP A 193 18.17 4.00 26.54
C ASP A 193 19.39 4.95 26.64
N ASP A 194 20.19 5.07 25.59
CA ASP A 194 21.35 5.98 25.56
C ASP A 194 20.92 7.45 25.53
N LEU A 195 19.82 7.77 24.83
CA LEU A 195 19.27 9.13 24.79
C LEU A 195 18.66 9.56 26.14
N MET A 196 18.10 8.61 26.89
CA MET A 196 17.56 8.85 28.23
C MET A 196 18.68 9.07 29.26
N ASN A 197 19.83 8.43 29.07
CA ASN A 197 20.98 8.55 29.98
C ASN A 197 21.84 9.81 29.74
N MET A 198 21.72 10.44 28.56
CA MET A 198 22.45 11.68 28.24
C MET A 198 21.82 12.94 28.85
N ASN A 199 20.64 12.85 29.44
CA ASN A 199 19.90 13.98 29.99
C ASN A 199 20.36 14.44 31.39
N ASN A 200 21.56 14.03 31.84
CA ASN A 200 22.04 14.28 33.21
C ASN A 200 23.36 15.06 33.32
N PHE A 201 23.77 15.80 32.29
CA PHE A 201 24.88 16.75 32.42
C PHE A 201 24.40 18.12 32.87
N GLY A 202 24.27 18.25 34.18
CA GLY A 202 24.21 19.52 34.89
C GLY A 202 24.68 19.31 36.32
N GLY A 203 25.91 19.73 36.63
CA GLY A 203 26.44 19.68 38.00
C GLY A 203 27.97 19.82 38.13
N ASP A 204 28.44 21.06 38.02
CA ASP A 204 29.48 21.76 38.80
C ASP A 204 30.96 21.34 38.85
N ASP A 205 31.79 22.37 39.11
CA ASP A 205 33.26 22.49 39.28
C ASP A 205 34.07 22.41 37.97
N GLY A 206 34.87 23.40 37.55
CA GLY A 206 35.49 24.55 38.20
C GLY A 206 36.90 24.71 37.61
N ASP A 207 37.16 25.87 37.02
CA ASP A 207 38.45 26.49 36.67
C ASP A 207 39.23 26.15 35.36
N ASP A 208 39.56 27.27 34.71
CA ASP A 208 40.75 27.65 33.92
C ASP A 208 40.81 27.52 32.38
N GLU A 209 40.45 28.66 31.77
CA GLU A 209 41.18 29.50 30.78
C GLU A 209 41.41 29.02 29.32
N ASP A 210 40.89 29.88 28.42
CA ASP A 210 41.32 30.27 27.06
C ASP A 210 41.35 29.16 25.97
N ASP A 211 40.78 29.29 24.77
CA ASP A 211 40.60 30.45 23.89
C ASP A 211 39.71 30.02 22.68
N ASP A 212 39.25 31.01 21.90
CA ASP A 212 38.62 30.94 20.57
C ASP A 212 37.07 30.88 20.45
N ASP A 213 36.54 32.08 20.21
CA ASP A 213 35.27 32.44 19.57
C ASP A 213 34.89 31.55 18.37
N ASP A 214 33.63 31.06 18.32
CA ASP A 214 32.60 31.45 17.32
C ASP A 214 31.27 30.69 17.56
N GLU A 215 30.49 31.11 18.57
CA GLU A 215 29.11 30.62 18.78
C GLU A 215 28.18 31.23 17.72
N THR A 216 28.05 30.50 16.61
CA THR A 216 27.05 30.72 15.58
C THR A 216 25.63 30.80 16.16
N ARG A 217 25.11 32.03 16.26
CA ARG A 217 23.69 32.31 16.54
C ARG A 217 22.77 31.50 15.63
N LEU A 218 22.07 30.52 16.22
CA LEU A 218 20.90 29.87 15.63
C LEU A 218 19.90 30.93 15.15
N PRO A 219 19.50 30.94 13.86
CA PRO A 219 18.58 31.95 13.36
C PRO A 219 17.16 31.69 13.89
N SER A 220 16.60 32.70 14.57
CA SER A 220 15.24 32.76 15.15
C SER A 220 14.08 32.58 14.15
N ASN A 221 14.38 32.26 12.89
CA ASN A 221 13.43 32.11 11.79
C ASN A 221 12.94 30.67 11.57
N LEU A 222 13.55 29.66 12.22
CA LEU A 222 13.17 28.25 11.99
C LEU A 222 11.81 27.89 12.61
N GLY A 223 11.50 28.41 13.80
CA GLY A 223 10.22 28.17 14.48
C GLY A 223 9.01 28.76 13.75
N LYS A 224 9.20 29.89 13.03
CA LYS A 224 8.15 30.53 12.24
C LYS A 224 7.81 29.73 10.98
N ILE A 225 8.84 29.22 10.30
CA ILE A 225 8.69 28.41 9.08
C ILE A 225 8.01 27.06 9.38
N MET A 226 8.28 26.45 10.53
CA MET A 226 7.61 25.21 10.94
C MET A 226 6.11 25.43 11.21
N ARG A 227 5.77 26.55 11.87
CA ARG A 227 4.37 26.90 12.19
C ARG A 227 3.56 27.29 10.94
N GLU A 228 4.20 27.93 9.96
CA GLU A 228 3.61 28.24 8.64
C GLU A 228 3.44 26.99 7.77
N LYS A 229 4.36 26.02 7.82
CA LYS A 229 4.19 24.72 7.12
C LYS A 229 3.07 23.87 7.72
N GLU A 230 2.90 23.92 9.04
CA GLU A 230 1.84 23.16 9.73
C GLU A 230 0.45 23.75 9.46
N SER A 231 0.33 25.09 9.44
CA SER A 231 -0.92 25.75 9.06
C SER A 231 -1.29 25.50 7.60
N ALA A 232 -0.32 25.54 6.67
CA ALA A 232 -0.54 25.22 5.26
C ALA A 232 -0.96 23.75 5.04
N LYS A 233 -0.42 22.80 5.82
CA LYS A 233 -0.80 21.38 5.75
C LYS A 233 -2.22 21.13 6.26
N ASN A 234 -2.62 21.84 7.30
CA ASN A 234 -3.98 21.77 7.85
C ASN A 234 -5.01 22.39 6.88
N ASP A 235 -4.68 23.50 6.24
CA ASP A 235 -5.53 24.14 5.21
C ASP A 235 -5.68 23.25 3.97
N LEU A 236 -4.59 22.60 3.52
CA LEU A 236 -4.64 21.64 2.42
C LEU A 236 -5.49 20.42 2.76
N LYS A 237 -5.37 19.85 3.97
CA LYS A 237 -6.24 18.76 4.44
C LYS A 237 -7.71 19.19 4.45
N GLN A 238 -8.03 20.38 4.98
CA GLN A 238 -9.40 20.88 4.97
C GLN A 238 -9.94 21.07 3.54
N LYS A 239 -9.11 21.58 2.62
CA LYS A 239 -9.49 21.78 1.21
C LYS A 239 -9.76 20.45 0.49
N ILE A 240 -8.97 19.41 0.77
CA ILE A 240 -9.18 18.05 0.23
C ILE A 240 -10.46 17.43 0.80
N THR A 241 -10.66 17.49 2.11
CA THR A 241 -11.86 16.91 2.76
C THR A 241 -13.14 17.61 2.28
N THR A 242 -13.09 18.94 2.10
CA THR A 242 -14.21 19.73 1.55
C THR A 242 -14.45 19.41 0.08
N GLY A 243 -13.39 19.18 -0.70
CA GLY A 243 -13.48 18.73 -2.10
C GLY A 243 -14.17 17.37 -2.23
N ILE A 244 -13.75 16.39 -1.42
CA ILE A 244 -14.35 15.05 -1.39
C ILE A 244 -15.81 15.10 -0.94
N ALA A 245 -16.13 15.92 0.08
CA ALA A 245 -17.50 16.12 0.53
C ALA A 245 -18.40 16.73 -0.56
N LYS A 246 -17.93 17.76 -1.27
CA LYS A 246 -18.66 18.38 -2.39
C LYS A 246 -18.85 17.41 -3.57
N THR A 247 -17.84 16.62 -3.91
CA THR A 247 -17.95 15.59 -4.95
C THR A 247 -18.94 14.50 -4.55
N ARG A 248 -18.95 14.07 -3.28
CA ARG A 248 -19.91 13.11 -2.73
C ARG A 248 -21.34 13.66 -2.75
N GLU A 249 -21.55 14.93 -2.41
CA GLU A 249 -22.86 15.57 -2.50
C GLU A 249 -23.35 15.72 -3.94
N THR A 250 -22.45 16.06 -4.86
CA THR A 250 -22.77 16.17 -6.29
C THR A 250 -23.13 14.80 -6.88
N LEU A 251 -22.39 13.76 -6.53
CA LEU A 251 -22.71 12.37 -6.89
C LEU A 251 -24.03 11.89 -6.27
N LYS A 252 -24.32 12.24 -5.02
CA LYS A 252 -25.64 11.95 -4.39
C LYS A 252 -26.78 12.66 -5.11
N LYS A 253 -26.61 13.92 -5.54
CA LYS A 253 -27.61 14.65 -6.34
C LYS A 253 -27.84 13.99 -7.70
N HIS A 254 -26.78 13.56 -8.37
CA HIS A 254 -26.88 12.84 -9.65
C HIS A 254 -27.52 11.46 -9.49
N ALA A 255 -27.16 10.70 -8.45
CA ALA A 255 -27.75 9.40 -8.13
C ALA A 255 -29.26 9.52 -7.81
N ASN A 256 -29.67 10.55 -7.07
CA ASN A 256 -31.08 10.81 -6.79
C ASN A 256 -31.86 11.26 -8.03
N LYS A 257 -31.21 11.97 -8.97
CA LYS A 257 -31.83 12.36 -10.25
C LYS A 257 -32.04 11.15 -11.15
N VAL A 258 -31.03 10.29 -11.25
CA VAL A 258 -31.12 9.04 -12.03
C VAL A 258 -32.12 8.08 -11.41
N SER A 259 -32.14 7.92 -10.08
CA SER A 259 -33.10 7.04 -9.41
C SER A 259 -34.55 7.54 -9.54
N ASN A 260 -34.78 8.85 -9.47
CA ASN A 260 -36.11 9.43 -9.71
C ASN A 260 -36.53 9.31 -11.18
N TRP A 261 -35.61 9.48 -12.13
CA TRP A 261 -35.89 9.28 -13.56
C TRP A 261 -36.23 7.82 -13.88
N VAL A 262 -35.48 6.85 -13.33
CA VAL A 262 -35.77 5.42 -13.44
C VAL A 262 -37.11 5.08 -12.79
N ARG A 263 -37.42 5.67 -11.63
CA ARG A 263 -38.69 5.45 -10.92
C ARG A 263 -39.89 6.03 -11.69
N GLN A 264 -39.73 7.16 -12.38
CA GLN A 264 -40.78 7.76 -13.22
C GLN A 264 -41.00 6.97 -14.50
N THR A 265 -39.94 6.52 -15.17
CA THR A 265 -40.04 5.64 -16.35
C THR A 265 -40.69 4.30 -16.01
N TRP A 266 -40.33 3.70 -14.86
CA TRP A 266 -41.00 2.49 -14.36
C TRP A 266 -42.46 2.69 -14.00
N ARG A 267 -42.87 3.88 -13.54
CA ARG A 267 -44.29 4.19 -13.28
C ARG A 267 -45.07 4.44 -14.58
N GLY A 268 -44.43 4.97 -15.63
CA GLY A 268 -45.02 5.12 -16.96
C GLY A 268 -45.29 3.79 -17.66
N LEU A 269 -44.43 2.79 -17.44
CA LEU A 269 -44.57 1.42 -17.97
C LEU A 269 -45.67 0.60 -17.26
N LYS A 270 -46.14 1.00 -16.08
CA LYS A 270 -47.14 0.26 -15.29
C LYS A 270 -48.59 0.76 -15.43
N ASN A 271 -48.86 1.73 -16.29
CA ASN A 271 -50.24 2.11 -16.62
C ASN A 271 -50.69 1.37 -17.89
N PRO A 272 -51.45 0.26 -17.79
CA PRO A 272 -52.09 -0.31 -18.96
C PRO A 272 -53.19 0.65 -19.40
N ALA A 273 -53.12 1.09 -20.66
CA ALA A 273 -54.19 1.86 -21.29
C ALA A 273 -55.50 1.09 -21.19
N SER A 274 -56.48 1.65 -20.48
CA SER A 274 -57.84 1.15 -20.45
C SER A 274 -58.47 1.29 -21.85
N LYS A 275 -58.72 0.15 -22.48
CA LYS A 275 -59.74 -0.16 -23.49
C LYS A 275 -60.19 0.96 -24.45
N LYS A 276 -59.92 0.77 -25.75
CA LYS A 276 -60.87 1.14 -26.83
C LYS A 276 -60.80 0.19 -28.04
N SER A 277 -61.89 -0.59 -28.14
CA SER A 277 -62.70 -0.97 -29.31
C SER A 277 -62.16 -1.73 -30.55
N THR A 278 -62.97 -2.76 -30.90
CA THR A 278 -63.54 -3.15 -32.22
C THR A 278 -62.77 -4.03 -33.21
N LYS A 279 -63.27 -5.27 -33.36
CA LYS A 279 -63.69 -5.98 -34.59
C LYS A 279 -64.28 -7.34 -34.13
N GLY A 280 -65.42 -7.88 -34.56
CA GLY A 280 -66.12 -7.79 -35.84
C GLY A 280 -66.09 -9.16 -36.54
N ASN A 281 -67.11 -9.99 -36.25
CA ASN A 281 -67.72 -11.11 -37.02
C ASN A 281 -66.94 -12.40 -37.40
N LYS A 282 -67.48 -13.56 -36.97
CA LYS A 282 -68.13 -14.64 -37.79
C LYS A 282 -68.60 -15.79 -36.85
N ALA A 283 -69.90 -16.11 -36.80
CA ALA A 283 -70.63 -17.26 -37.40
C ALA A 283 -70.31 -18.62 -36.70
N GLU A 284 -71.22 -19.51 -36.30
CA GLU A 284 -72.47 -20.03 -36.89
C GLU A 284 -73.43 -20.67 -35.85
N LEU A 285 -74.66 -20.94 -36.33
CA LEU A 285 -75.83 -21.71 -35.81
C LEU A 285 -76.81 -20.99 -34.88
#